data_AF-A0A0J7KRT2-F1
#
_entry.id   AF-A0A0J7KRT2-F1
#
_cell.length_a   1.000
_cell.length_b   1.000
_cell.length_c   1.000
_cell.angle_alpha   90.00
_cell.angle_beta   90.00
_cell.angle_gamma   90.00
#
_symmetry.space_group_name_H-M   'P 1'
#
loop_
_entity.id
_entity.type
_entity.pdbx_description
1 polymer ?
#
loop_
_entity_poly.entity_id
_entity_poly.type
_entity_poly.pdbx_seq_one_letter_code
_entity_poly.pdbx_strand_id
1 'polypeptide(L)'
;MKRTIIFSIVTLFILFSLTSCASLEKNRRKEQFITQFFGNESVYNSLKDYYSPKDIIIYDSKKELINTPISFEINSNRIKIETTKPLNDNYFKIYSFNLNKSLASIVLATSDGDKGVIYYVEKRNNKWVIMNIISKNRY
;
A
#
# COMPACT_ATOMS: atom_id res chain seq x y z
N MET A 1 -4.10 48.61 11.72
CA MET A 1 -3.12 47.79 10.98
C MET A 1 -2.50 46.66 11.81
N LYS A 2 -1.87 46.91 12.97
CA LYS A 2 -1.24 45.83 13.78
C LYS A 2 -2.21 44.70 14.19
N ARG A 3 -3.44 45.02 14.59
CA ARG A 3 -4.47 44.02 14.97
C ARG A 3 -4.94 43.15 13.80
N THR A 4 -5.03 43.72 12.59
CA THR A 4 -5.43 43.01 11.37
C THR A 4 -4.35 42.01 10.92
N ILE A 5 -3.08 42.39 11.03
CA ILE A 5 -1.94 41.51 10.72
C ILE A 5 -1.89 40.30 11.68
N ILE A 6 -2.11 40.53 12.98
CA ILE A 6 -2.16 39.44 13.97
C ILE A 6 -3.31 38.48 13.68
N PHE A 7 -4.49 38.99 13.33
CA PHE A 7 -5.65 38.18 12.96
C PHE A 7 -5.36 37.29 11.74
N SER A 8 -4.71 37.84 10.70
CA SER A 8 -4.31 37.07 9.52
C SER A 8 -3.29 35.98 9.85
N ILE A 9 -2.29 36.27 10.70
CA ILE A 9 -1.28 35.28 11.12
C ILE A 9 -1.93 34.14 11.91
N VAL A 10 -2.81 34.44 12.87
CA VAL A 10 -3.51 33.43 13.67
C VAL A 10 -4.41 32.56 12.79
N THR A 11 -5.13 33.16 11.85
CA THR A 11 -6.00 32.42 10.91
C THR A 11 -5.18 31.50 10.01
N LEU A 12 -4.04 31.97 9.51
CA LEU A 12 -3.11 31.17 8.72
C LEU A 12 -2.54 29.99 9.54
N PHE A 13 -2.20 30.21 10.81
CA PHE A 13 -1.70 29.17 11.71
C PHE A 13 -2.74 28.07 11.99
N ILE A 14 -4.01 28.46 12.16
CA ILE A 14 -5.13 27.52 12.34
C ILE A 14 -5.35 26.71 11.06
N LEU A 15 -5.23 27.31 9.87
CA LEU A 15 -5.34 26.58 8.60
C LEU A 15 -4.21 25.55 8.43
N PHE A 16 -2.98 25.88 8.83
CA PHE A 16 -1.84 24.96 8.78
C PHE A 16 -1.96 23.79 9.78
N SER A 17 -2.57 23.98 10.95
CA SER A 17 -2.74 22.88 11.92
C SER A 17 -3.79 21.87 11.46
N LEU A 18 -4.86 22.31 10.79
CA LEU A 18 -5.92 21.44 10.24
C LEU A 18 -5.41 20.52 9.12
N THR A 19 -4.53 21.02 8.23
CA THR A 19 -3.98 20.21 7.13
C THR A 19 -3.00 19.14 7.62
N SER A 20 -2.26 19.42 8.69
CA SER A 20 -1.36 18.46 9.34
C SER A 20 -2.12 17.28 9.95
N CYS A 21 -3.26 17.53 10.61
CA CYS A 21 -4.06 16.45 11.21
C CYS A 21 -4.65 15.51 10.14
N ALA A 22 -5.11 16.06 9.02
CA ALA A 22 -5.62 15.28 7.90
C ALA A 22 -4.56 14.38 7.24
N SER A 23 -3.32 14.86 7.14
CA SER A 23 -2.20 14.08 6.59
C SER A 23 -1.78 12.94 7.53
N LEU A 24 -1.73 13.19 8.84
CA LEU A 24 -1.45 12.18 9.86
C LEU A 24 -2.46 11.04 9.82
N GLU A 25 -3.76 11.34 9.77
CA GLU A 25 -4.79 10.29 9.70
C GLU A 25 -4.73 9.50 8.38
N LYS A 26 -4.38 10.15 7.27
CA LYS A 26 -4.17 9.46 5.99
C LYS A 26 -2.98 8.49 6.09
N ASN A 27 -1.87 8.91 6.68
CA ASN A 27 -0.67 8.09 6.85
C ASN A 27 -0.93 6.91 7.78
N ARG A 28 -1.55 7.15 8.94
CA ARG A 28 -1.93 6.10 9.90
C ARG A 28 -2.84 5.05 9.26
N ARG A 29 -3.82 5.49 8.46
CA ARG A 29 -4.71 4.57 7.73
C ARG A 29 -3.95 3.74 6.69
N LYS A 30 -3.02 4.36 5.96
CA LYS A 30 -2.19 3.66 4.98
C LYS A 30 -1.34 2.58 5.65
N GLU A 31 -0.69 2.93 6.75
CA GLU A 31 0.09 1.99 7.55
C GLU A 31 -0.77 0.82 8.04
N GLN A 32 -1.91 1.11 8.67
CA GLN A 32 -2.87 0.07 9.12
C GLN A 32 -3.33 -0.84 7.98
N PHE A 33 -3.62 -0.26 6.81
CA PHE A 33 -4.01 -1.03 5.63
C PHE A 33 -2.88 -1.95 5.17
N ILE A 34 -1.66 -1.41 4.99
CA ILE A 34 -0.50 -2.17 4.52
C ILE A 34 -0.22 -3.33 5.48
N THR A 35 -0.19 -3.09 6.79
CA THR A 35 0.05 -4.14 7.79
C THR A 35 -1.00 -5.25 7.73
N GLN A 36 -2.29 -4.89 7.65
CA GLN A 36 -3.36 -5.90 7.62
C GLN A 36 -3.43 -6.64 6.29
N PHE A 37 -3.17 -5.96 5.18
CA PHE A 37 -3.25 -6.53 3.84
C PHE A 37 -2.07 -7.46 3.58
N PHE A 38 -0.83 -6.99 3.72
CA PHE A 38 0.36 -7.81 3.43
C PHE A 38 0.69 -8.80 4.55
N GLY A 39 0.13 -8.64 5.74
CA GLY A 39 0.14 -9.69 6.78
C GLY A 39 -0.91 -10.78 6.57
N ASN A 40 -1.73 -10.73 5.52
CA ASN A 40 -2.79 -11.70 5.27
C ASN A 40 -2.29 -12.88 4.43
N GLU A 41 -2.53 -14.10 4.93
CA GLU A 41 -2.12 -15.34 4.26
C GLU A 41 -2.72 -15.52 2.86
N SER A 42 -3.94 -15.01 2.62
CA SER A 42 -4.58 -15.07 1.29
C SER A 42 -3.83 -14.23 0.25
N VAL A 43 -3.20 -13.12 0.67
CA VAL A 43 -2.35 -12.32 -0.22
C VAL A 43 -1.13 -13.11 -0.61
N TYR A 44 -0.43 -13.73 0.34
CA TYR A 44 0.72 -14.58 0.01
C TYR A 44 0.32 -15.75 -0.91
N ASN A 45 -0.75 -16.47 -0.57
CA ASN A 45 -1.21 -17.63 -1.33
C ASN A 45 -1.64 -17.27 -2.75
N SER A 46 -2.15 -16.06 -2.99
CA SER A 46 -2.47 -15.61 -4.36
C SER A 46 -1.25 -15.18 -5.16
N LEU A 47 -0.10 -14.91 -4.53
CA LEU A 47 1.13 -14.48 -5.21
C LEU A 47 2.12 -15.61 -5.46
N LYS A 48 2.14 -16.64 -4.60
CA LYS A 48 3.07 -17.79 -4.70
C LYS A 48 2.88 -18.67 -5.94
N ASP A 49 1.79 -18.48 -6.68
CA ASP A 49 1.52 -19.27 -7.89
C ASP A 49 2.24 -18.68 -9.12
N TYR A 50 2.68 -17.42 -9.05
CA TYR A 50 3.40 -16.75 -10.15
C TYR A 50 4.90 -17.05 -10.10
N TYR A 51 5.43 -17.09 -8.89
CA TYR A 51 6.79 -17.47 -8.58
C TYR A 51 6.70 -18.44 -7.40
N SER A 52 7.46 -19.55 -7.39
CA SER A 52 7.48 -20.47 -6.25
C SER A 52 8.58 -20.22 -5.18
N PRO A 53 8.95 -18.99 -4.78
CA PRO A 53 9.91 -18.77 -3.70
C PRO A 53 9.23 -18.73 -2.33
N LYS A 54 10.04 -18.98 -1.28
CA LYS A 54 9.64 -18.71 0.12
C LYS A 54 9.40 -17.22 0.38
N ASP A 55 10.11 -16.35 -0.33
CA ASP A 55 10.04 -14.89 -0.24
C ASP A 55 9.36 -14.30 -1.49
N ILE A 56 8.19 -13.70 -1.32
CA ILE A 56 7.57 -12.88 -2.37
C ILE A 56 8.14 -11.47 -2.27
N ILE A 57 8.70 -10.97 -3.37
CA ILE A 57 9.26 -9.61 -3.44
C ILE A 57 8.31 -8.71 -4.23
N ILE A 58 7.97 -7.57 -3.65
CA ILE A 58 7.18 -6.51 -4.27
C ILE A 58 8.05 -5.25 -4.36
N TYR A 59 8.24 -4.74 -5.57
CA TYR A 59 9.00 -3.54 -5.84
C TYR A 59 8.07 -2.31 -5.93
N ASP A 60 8.22 -1.40 -4.97
CA ASP A 60 7.52 -0.12 -4.89
C ASP A 60 8.39 1.01 -5.45
N SER A 61 8.52 1.06 -6.79
CA SER A 61 9.36 2.04 -7.47
C SER A 61 8.98 3.50 -7.19
N LYS A 62 7.70 3.73 -6.90
CA LYS A 62 7.11 5.07 -6.73
C LYS A 62 6.93 5.44 -5.25
N LYS A 63 7.23 4.54 -4.32
CA LYS A 63 7.00 4.72 -2.87
C LYS A 63 5.53 5.02 -2.55
N GLU A 64 4.62 4.42 -3.30
CA GLU A 64 3.17 4.59 -3.12
C GLU A 64 2.70 3.96 -1.80
N LEU A 65 3.25 2.80 -1.46
CA LEU A 65 2.97 2.10 -0.21
C LEU A 65 3.91 2.57 0.89
N ILE A 66 5.22 2.47 0.67
CA ILE A 66 6.24 2.61 1.73
C ILE A 66 7.36 3.57 1.33
N ASN A 67 7.99 4.18 2.34
CA ASN A 67 9.19 5.00 2.13
C ASN A 67 10.50 4.24 2.37
N THR A 68 10.43 3.19 3.19
CA THR A 68 11.54 2.33 3.61
C THR A 68 11.14 0.88 3.48
N PRO A 69 12.04 -0.04 3.09
CA PRO A 69 11.72 -1.46 2.97
C PRO A 69 11.07 -2.04 4.23
N ILE A 70 10.12 -2.95 4.03
CA ILE A 70 9.40 -3.63 5.10
C ILE A 70 9.15 -5.09 4.74
N SER A 71 9.04 -5.94 5.75
CA SER A 71 8.75 -7.37 5.59
C SER A 71 7.57 -7.77 6.45
N PHE A 72 6.73 -8.66 5.91
CA PHE A 72 5.59 -9.27 6.59
C PHE A 72 5.81 -10.78 6.64
N GLU A 73 5.96 -11.31 7.84
CA GLU A 73 6.09 -12.75 8.09
C GLU A 73 4.71 -13.40 8.14
N ILE A 74 4.54 -14.50 7.43
CA ILE A 74 3.31 -15.28 7.30
C ILE A 74 3.70 -16.75 7.49
N ASN A 75 3.60 -17.24 8.73
CA ASN A 75 4.13 -18.54 9.13
C ASN A 75 5.63 -18.67 8.83
N SER A 76 6.02 -19.58 7.93
CA SER A 76 7.41 -19.78 7.47
C SER A 76 7.75 -19.02 6.18
N ASN A 77 6.81 -18.24 5.66
CA ASN A 77 6.93 -17.52 4.40
C ASN A 77 6.90 -16.01 4.64
N ARG A 78 7.26 -15.23 3.61
CA ARG A 78 7.36 -13.78 3.75
C ARG A 78 6.97 -13.02 2.50
N ILE A 79 6.38 -11.85 2.71
CA ILE A 79 6.25 -10.81 1.69
C ILE A 79 7.21 -9.67 2.05
N LYS A 80 8.12 -9.35 1.13
CA LYS A 80 9.02 -8.20 1.21
C LYS A 80 8.53 -7.11 0.28
N ILE A 81 8.45 -5.88 0.77
CA ILE A 81 8.21 -4.71 -0.07
C ILE A 81 9.48 -3.87 -0.06
N GLU A 82 10.07 -3.72 -1.24
CA GLU A 82 11.37 -3.10 -1.47
C GLU A 82 11.20 -1.79 -2.25
N THR A 83 12.01 -0.78 -1.91
CA THR A 83 12.05 0.49 -2.66
C THR A 83 13.20 0.55 -3.66
N THR A 84 14.11 -0.43 -3.61
CA THR A 84 15.20 -0.63 -4.57
C THR A 84 14.81 -1.76 -5.51
N LYS A 85 15.09 -1.60 -6.81
CA LYS A 85 14.77 -2.61 -7.81
C LYS A 85 15.55 -3.92 -7.51
N PRO A 86 14.89 -5.08 -7.42
CA PRO A 86 15.57 -6.36 -7.29
C PRO A 86 16.47 -6.67 -8.48
N LEU A 87 17.55 -7.44 -8.25
CA LEU A 87 18.50 -7.83 -9.30
C LEU A 87 17.97 -8.96 -10.20
N ASN A 88 17.08 -9.81 -9.69
CA ASN A 88 16.45 -10.88 -10.45
C ASN A 88 15.07 -10.43 -10.97
N ASP A 89 14.49 -11.22 -11.87
CA ASP A 89 13.16 -10.95 -12.45
C ASP A 89 12.00 -11.58 -11.66
N ASN A 90 12.26 -12.15 -10.48
CA ASN A 90 11.25 -12.81 -9.65
C ASN A 90 10.68 -11.84 -8.61
N TYR A 91 9.96 -10.84 -9.10
CA TYR A 91 9.30 -9.85 -8.24
C TYR A 91 8.03 -9.31 -8.88
N PHE A 92 7.15 -8.78 -8.04
CA PHE A 92 5.99 -8.03 -8.47
C PHE A 92 6.28 -6.54 -8.49
N LYS A 93 5.72 -5.81 -9.44
CA LYS A 93 5.66 -4.35 -9.46
C LYS A 93 4.31 -3.88 -8.95
N ILE A 94 4.30 -2.77 -8.25
CA ILE A 94 3.05 -2.06 -7.95
C ILE A 94 2.66 -1.27 -9.19
N TYR A 95 1.59 -1.70 -9.84
CA TYR A 95 1.05 -1.02 -11.00
C TYR A 95 0.12 0.12 -10.59
N SER A 96 -0.72 -0.12 -9.58
CA SER A 96 -1.64 0.89 -9.05
C SER A 96 -2.00 0.59 -7.60
N PHE A 97 -2.08 1.64 -6.79
CA PHE A 97 -2.60 1.59 -5.44
C PHE A 97 -3.57 2.75 -5.20
N ASN A 98 -4.78 2.42 -4.75
CA ASN A 98 -5.76 3.40 -4.29
C ASN A 98 -6.25 3.02 -2.90
N LEU A 99 -6.35 4.00 -2.01
CA LEU A 99 -6.86 3.82 -0.66
C LEU A 99 -7.73 5.02 -0.27
N ASN A 100 -8.96 4.74 0.15
CA ASN A 100 -9.84 5.74 0.73
C ASN A 100 -10.23 5.36 2.18
N LYS A 101 -11.37 5.83 2.69
CA LYS A 101 -11.78 5.58 4.08
C LYS A 101 -12.24 4.12 4.32
N SER A 102 -12.85 3.49 3.33
CA SER A 102 -13.51 2.19 3.45
C SER A 102 -13.15 1.19 2.36
N LEU A 103 -12.50 1.62 1.29
CA LEU A 103 -12.13 0.79 0.15
C LEU A 103 -10.66 0.97 -0.20
N ALA A 104 -10.06 -0.09 -0.70
CA ALA A 104 -8.75 -0.07 -1.31
C ALA A 104 -8.71 -0.96 -2.54
N SER A 105 -7.84 -0.61 -3.49
CA SER A 105 -7.48 -1.45 -4.62
C SER A 105 -5.97 -1.52 -4.74
N ILE A 106 -5.43 -2.72 -4.92
CA ILE A 106 -4.02 -2.93 -5.27
C ILE A 106 -3.97 -3.71 -6.58
N VAL A 107 -3.13 -3.25 -7.50
CA VAL A 107 -2.77 -3.98 -8.71
C VAL A 107 -1.28 -4.31 -8.64
N LEU A 108 -0.97 -5.59 -8.55
CA LEU A 108 0.39 -6.12 -8.65
C LEU A 108 0.56 -6.76 -10.03
N ALA A 109 1.69 -6.50 -10.68
CA ALA A 109 2.06 -7.15 -11.95
C ALA A 109 3.38 -7.87 -11.78
N THR A 110 3.62 -8.93 -12.52
CA THR A 110 4.95 -9.56 -12.61
C THR A 110 5.98 -8.57 -13.17
N SER A 111 7.27 -8.87 -13.00
CA SER A 111 8.37 -8.02 -13.44
C SER A 111 8.32 -7.72 -14.95
N ASP A 112 7.92 -8.69 -15.76
CA ASP A 112 7.67 -8.58 -17.21
C ASP A 112 6.39 -7.79 -17.55
N GLY A 113 5.44 -7.71 -16.62
CA GLY A 113 4.14 -7.07 -16.79
C GLY A 113 3.09 -7.92 -17.52
N ASP A 114 3.40 -9.18 -17.86
CA ASP A 114 2.51 -10.05 -18.63
C ASP A 114 1.42 -10.67 -17.76
N LYS A 115 1.69 -10.82 -16.47
CA LYS A 115 0.76 -11.37 -15.50
C LYS A 115 0.59 -10.42 -14.32
N GLY A 116 -0.44 -10.65 -13.52
CA GLY A 116 -0.68 -9.85 -12.32
C GLY A 116 -1.90 -10.29 -11.53
N VAL A 117 -2.16 -9.56 -10.45
CA VAL A 117 -3.30 -9.76 -9.56
C VAL A 117 -3.89 -8.40 -9.19
N ILE A 118 -5.22 -8.32 -9.20
CA ILE A 118 -5.99 -7.18 -8.73
C ILE A 118 -6.70 -7.59 -7.44
N TYR A 119 -6.53 -6.79 -6.40
CA TYR A 119 -7.22 -6.96 -5.13
C TYR A 119 -8.23 -5.84 -4.93
N TYR A 120 -9.45 -6.20 -4.56
CA TYR A 120 -10.46 -5.28 -4.04
C TYR A 120 -10.65 -5.55 -2.56
N VAL A 121 -10.53 -4.52 -1.73
CA VAL A 121 -10.51 -4.64 -0.27
C VAL A 121 -11.47 -3.64 0.34
N GLU A 122 -12.23 -4.07 1.35
CA GLU A 122 -13.17 -3.24 2.10
C GLU A 122 -12.84 -3.23 3.59
N LYS A 123 -13.06 -2.10 4.25
CA LYS A 123 -12.93 -1.96 5.70
C LYS A 123 -14.24 -2.35 6.39
N ARG A 124 -14.24 -3.45 7.14
CA ARG A 124 -15.36 -3.93 7.97
C ARG A 124 -14.92 -4.00 9.42
N ASN A 125 -15.64 -3.35 10.33
CA ASN A 125 -15.34 -3.35 11.78
C ASN A 125 -13.86 -3.06 12.10
N ASN A 126 -13.33 -2.01 11.45
CA ASN A 126 -11.93 -1.58 11.55
C ASN A 126 -10.86 -2.58 11.02
N LYS A 127 -11.27 -3.63 10.32
CA LYS A 127 -10.39 -4.59 9.64
C LYS A 127 -10.53 -4.48 8.13
N TRP A 128 -9.44 -4.55 7.40
CA TRP A 128 -9.42 -4.62 5.94
C TRP A 128 -9.61 -6.07 5.50
N VAL A 129 -10.67 -6.31 4.74
CA VAL A 129 -11.10 -7.63 4.28
C VAL A 129 -11.04 -7.67 2.76
N ILE A 130 -10.38 -8.68 2.21
CA ILE A 130 -10.30 -8.89 0.77
C ILE A 130 -11.68 -9.33 0.29
N MET A 131 -12.29 -8.54 -0.60
CA MET A 131 -13.58 -8.86 -1.21
C MET A 131 -13.40 -9.76 -2.43
N ASN A 132 -12.38 -9.48 -3.24
CA ASN A 132 -12.14 -10.21 -4.47
C ASN A 132 -10.65 -10.16 -4.85
N ILE A 133 -10.20 -11.23 -5.52
CA ILE A 133 -8.87 -11.39 -6.09
C ILE A 133 -9.06 -11.79 -7.55
N ILE A 134 -8.57 -10.97 -8.48
CA ILE A 134 -8.68 -11.23 -9.91
C ILE A 134 -7.29 -11.42 -10.49
N SER A 135 -7.00 -12.62 -10.98
CA SER A 135 -5.79 -12.89 -11.76
C SER A 135 -5.89 -12.22 -13.13
N LYS A 136 -4.86 -11.48 -13.50
CA LYS A 136 -4.69 -10.88 -14.82
C LYS A 136 -3.62 -11.67 -15.58
N ASN A 137 -4.01 -12.22 -16.73
CA ASN A 137 -3.08 -12.67 -17.75
C ASN A 137 -3.25 -11.74 -18.95
N ARG A 138 -2.16 -11.28 -19.57
CA ARG A 138 -2.25 -10.76 -20.93
C ARG A 138 -2.65 -11.92 -21.86
N TYR A 139 -3.71 -11.71 -22.61
CA TYR A 139 -4.04 -12.51 -23.80
C TYR A 139 -3.10 -12.13 -24.93
#